data_AF-A0AAV0WZS1-F1
#
_entry.id   AF-A0AAV0WZS1-F1
#
_cell.length_a   1.000
_cell.length_b   1.000
_cell.length_c   1.000
_cell.angle_alpha   90.00
_cell.angle_beta   90.00
_cell.angle_gamma   90.00
#
_symmetry.space_group_name_H-M   'P 1'
#
loop_
_entity.id
_entity.type
_entity.pdbx_description
1 polymer ?
#
loop_
_entity_poly.entity_id
_entity_poly.type
_entity_poly.pdbx_seq_one_letter_code
_entity_poly.pdbx_strand_id
1 'polypeptide(L)'
;MRLTRARRYVECTFGILANKWRVFHTPILVEPEFATLIVKAACVIHNFVRRRDGVEYEDTLHCPFESISSETNLARGSTISARDVRVYFATYFDSPKGKLDWQYNVVH
;
A
#
# COMPACT_ATOMS: atom_id res chain seq x y z
N MET A 1 5.08 3.93 13.11
CA MET A 1 4.89 4.35 11.70
C MET A 1 4.98 3.22 10.64
N ARG A 2 5.01 1.92 11.00
CA ARG A 2 5.21 0.80 10.07
C ARG A 2 3.92 0.24 9.44
N LEU A 3 2.84 0.19 10.23
CA LEU A 3 1.54 -0.34 9.81
C LEU A 3 0.90 0.50 8.68
N THR A 4 1.01 1.83 8.78
CA THR A 4 0.54 2.75 7.75
C THR A 4 1.30 2.60 6.44
N ARG A 5 2.58 2.23 6.47
CA ARG A 5 3.39 2.02 5.27
C ARG A 5 3.04 0.70 4.59
N ALA A 6 2.93 -0.40 5.35
CA ALA A 6 2.54 -1.70 4.81
C ALA A 6 1.14 -1.68 4.18
N ARG A 7 0.15 -1.10 4.87
CA ARG A 7 -1.21 -0.95 4.33
C ARG A 7 -1.23 -0.17 3.01
N ARG A 8 -0.46 0.92 2.93
CA ARG A 8 -0.38 1.74 1.72
C ARG A 8 0.23 1.00 0.53
N TYR A 9 1.28 0.19 0.74
CA TYR A 9 1.85 -0.63 -0.33
C TYR A 9 0.87 -1.68 -0.85
N VAL A 10 0.13 -2.31 0.06
CA VAL A 10 -0.92 -3.27 -0.30
C VAL A 10 -2.01 -2.58 -1.12
N GLU A 11 -2.53 -1.44 -0.67
CA GLU A 11 -3.53 -0.65 -1.40
C GLU A 11 -3.06 -0.20 -2.79
N CYS A 12 -1.81 0.28 -2.91
CA CYS A 12 -1.24 0.68 -4.20
C CYS A 12 -1.13 -0.52 -5.15
N THR A 13 -0.64 -1.65 -4.65
CA THR A 13 -0.46 -2.86 -5.47
C THR A 13 -1.80 -3.36 -5.99
N PHE A 14 -2.82 -3.45 -5.12
CA PHE A 14 -4.16 -3.85 -5.55
C PHE A 14 -4.82 -2.80 -6.46
N GLY A 15 -4.51 -1.51 -6.32
CA GLY A 15 -4.97 -0.46 -7.23
C GLY A 15 -4.47 -0.66 -8.67
N ILE A 16 -3.18 -0.97 -8.84
CA ILE A 16 -2.60 -1.30 -10.16
C ILE A 16 -3.25 -2.56 -10.73
N LEU A 17 -3.36 -3.61 -9.91
CA LEU A 17 -4.01 -4.86 -10.34
C LEU A 17 -5.47 -4.63 -10.72
N ALA A 18 -6.21 -3.78 -10.02
CA ALA A 18 -7.60 -3.49 -10.34
C ALA A 18 -7.75 -2.70 -11.63
N ASN A 19 -6.92 -1.66 -11.84
CA ASN A 19 -6.92 -0.89 -13.08
C ASN A 19 -6.69 -1.77 -14.31
N LYS A 20 -5.83 -2.77 -14.19
CA LYS A 20 -5.49 -3.68 -15.29
C LYS A 20 -6.44 -4.87 -15.42
N TRP A 21 -7.03 -5.36 -14.32
CA TRP A 21 -7.86 -6.55 -14.30
C TRP A 21 -9.25 -6.28 -13.72
N ARG A 22 -10.27 -6.44 -14.56
CA ARG A 22 -11.70 -6.26 -14.18
C ARG A 22 -12.15 -7.14 -13.02
N VAL A 23 -11.48 -8.26 -12.76
CA VAL A 23 -11.81 -9.19 -11.66
C VAL A 23 -11.77 -8.53 -10.28
N PHE A 24 -10.92 -7.51 -10.08
CA PHE A 24 -10.82 -6.81 -8.79
C PHE A 24 -11.80 -5.64 -8.65
N HIS A 25 -12.51 -5.25 -9.72
CA HIS A 25 -13.56 -4.21 -9.64
C HIS A 25 -14.89 -4.74 -9.11
N THR A 26 -15.05 -6.06 -9.07
CA THR A 26 -16.24 -6.72 -8.51
C THR A 26 -15.88 -7.46 -7.22
N PRO A 27 -16.79 -7.53 -6.23
CA PRO A 27 -16.60 -8.39 -5.07
C PRO A 27 -16.30 -9.83 -5.52
N ILE A 28 -15.19 -10.39 -5.05
CA ILE A 28 -14.80 -11.76 -5.36
C ILE A 28 -15.54 -12.69 -4.39
N LEU A 29 -16.74 -13.16 -4.77
CA LEU A 29 -17.55 -14.12 -4.00
C LEU A 29 -17.00 -15.55 -4.14
N VAL A 30 -15.82 -15.79 -3.60
CA VAL A 30 -15.16 -17.09 -3.60
C VAL A 30 -14.52 -17.38 -2.25
N GLU A 31 -14.17 -18.65 -2.02
CA GLU A 31 -13.41 -19.08 -0.86
C GLU A 31 -12.04 -18.34 -0.78
N PRO A 32 -11.55 -17.93 0.40
CA PRO A 32 -10.29 -17.18 0.54
C PRO A 32 -9.06 -17.86 -0.11
N GLU A 33 -9.03 -19.20 -0.13
CA GLU A 33 -8.02 -20.01 -0.79
C GLU A 33 -8.05 -19.77 -2.30
N PHE A 34 -9.24 -19.73 -2.89
CA PHE A 34 -9.44 -19.46 -4.30
C PHE A 34 -9.16 -17.99 -4.65
N ALA A 35 -9.53 -17.05 -3.77
CA ALA A 35 -9.16 -15.65 -3.93
C ALA A 35 -7.64 -15.47 -3.98
N THR A 36 -6.90 -16.22 -3.16
CA THR A 36 -5.44 -16.23 -3.17
C THR A 36 -4.88 -16.75 -4.49
N LEU A 37 -5.50 -17.78 -5.08
CA LEU A 37 -5.13 -18.29 -6.41
C LEU A 37 -5.38 -17.25 -7.51
N ILE A 38 -6.50 -16.53 -7.46
CA ILE A 38 -6.81 -15.44 -8.40
C ILE A 38 -5.73 -14.36 -8.34
N VAL A 39 -5.33 -13.91 -7.14
CA VAL A 39 -4.28 -12.90 -6.97
C VAL A 39 -2.95 -13.40 -7.52
N LYS A 40 -2.56 -14.64 -7.20
CA LYS A 40 -1.32 -15.25 -7.74
C LYS A 40 -1.33 -15.33 -9.26
N ALA A 41 -2.44 -15.77 -9.86
CA ALA A 41 -2.61 -15.83 -11.30
C ALA A 41 -2.50 -14.43 -11.92
N ALA A 42 -3.16 -13.42 -11.35
CA ALA A 42 -3.07 -12.04 -11.80
C ALA A 42 -1.63 -11.50 -11.76
N CYS A 43 -0.85 -11.82 -10.73
CA CYS A 43 0.58 -11.46 -10.65
C CYS A 43 1.41 -12.13 -11.75
N VAL A 44 1.21 -13.43 -11.99
CA VAL A 44 1.93 -14.16 -13.04
C VAL A 44 1.60 -13.60 -14.42
N ILE A 45 0.31 -13.38 -14.71
CA ILE A 45 -0.14 -12.84 -16.00
C ILE A 45 0.37 -11.41 -16.15
N HIS A 46 0.33 -10.58 -15.11
CA HIS A 46 0.88 -9.23 -15.14
C HIS A 46 2.38 -9.25 -15.49
N ASN A 47 3.16 -10.14 -14.87
CA ASN A 47 4.58 -10.31 -15.17
C ASN A 47 4.84 -10.82 -16.60
N PHE A 48 3.96 -11.68 -17.11
CA PHE A 48 4.04 -12.19 -18.48
C PHE A 48 3.76 -11.10 -19.51
N VAL A 49 2.66 -10.36 -19.33
CA VAL A 49 2.28 -9.21 -20.18
C VAL A 49 3.38 -8.15 -20.17
N ARG A 50 3.95 -7.82 -19.00
CA ARG A 50 5.09 -6.89 -18.88
C ARG A 50 6.34 -7.34 -19.64
N ARG A 51 6.58 -8.65 -19.74
CA ARG A 51 7.71 -9.21 -20.51
C ARG A 51 7.44 -9.21 -22.01
N ARG A 52 6.19 -9.42 -22.42
CA ARG A 52 5.79 -9.55 -23.82
C ARG A 52 5.64 -8.20 -24.51
N ASP A 53 4.95 -7.26 -23.88
CA ASP A 53 4.52 -6.02 -24.52
C ASP A 53 5.48 -4.84 -24.24
N GLY A 54 6.56 -5.09 -23.48
CA GLY A 54 7.47 -4.05 -23.00
C GLY A 54 6.87 -3.26 -21.82
N VAL A 55 7.64 -2.30 -21.30
CA VAL A 55 7.18 -1.45 -20.20
C VAL A 55 6.25 -0.37 -20.75
N GLU A 56 4.96 -0.65 -20.82
CA GLU A 56 3.96 0.42 -20.96
C GLU A 56 3.91 1.20 -19.63
N TYR A 57 4.45 2.41 -19.64
CA TYR A 57 4.64 3.25 -18.46
C TYR A 57 3.30 3.60 -17.77
N GLU A 58 2.21 3.71 -18.55
CA GLU A 58 0.84 3.97 -18.09
C GLU A 58 0.35 2.94 -17.04
N ASP A 59 0.63 1.65 -17.23
CA ASP A 59 0.24 0.59 -16.30
C ASP A 59 1.00 0.63 -14.97
N THR A 60 2.14 1.32 -14.94
CA THR A 60 2.99 1.46 -13.76
C THR A 60 2.71 2.78 -13.02
N LEU A 61 2.05 3.74 -13.69
CA LEU A 61 1.91 5.11 -13.24
C LEU A 61 0.62 5.44 -12.51
N HIS A 62 -0.44 4.63 -12.64
CA HIS A 62 -1.69 4.94 -11.94
C HIS A 62 -1.73 4.40 -10.50
N CYS A 63 -0.64 4.63 -9.78
CA CYS A 63 -0.70 4.89 -8.35
C CYS A 63 -0.17 6.30 -8.15
N PRO A 64 -0.94 7.26 -7.62
CA PRO A 64 -0.44 8.57 -7.25
C PRO A 64 0.45 8.43 -6.01
N PHE A 65 1.55 7.70 -6.15
CA PHE A 65 2.58 7.53 -5.17
C PHE A 65 3.86 8.02 -5.80
N GLU A 66 4.01 9.35 -5.81
CA GLU A 66 5.33 9.96 -5.76
C GLU A 66 6.13 9.21 -4.71
N SER A 67 7.25 8.63 -5.13
CA SER A 67 8.28 8.22 -4.20
C SER A 67 8.53 9.39 -3.27
N ILE A 68 8.19 9.25 -1.99
CA ILE A 68 8.65 10.22 -0.99
C ILE A 68 10.16 9.99 -0.88
N SER A 69 10.92 10.56 -1.81
CA SER A 69 12.16 11.22 -1.46
C SER A 69 11.74 12.25 -0.42
N SER A 70 12.22 12.04 0.79
CA SER A 70 12.33 13.10 1.77
C SER A 70 12.83 14.35 1.05
N GLU A 71 11.96 15.36 0.97
CA GLU A 71 12.20 16.79 0.71
C GLU A 71 11.23 17.42 -0.31
N THR A 72 10.63 18.52 0.16
CA THR A 72 9.90 19.59 -0.55
C THR A 72 8.40 19.41 -0.88
N ASN A 73 7.60 20.07 -0.03
CA ASN A 73 6.43 20.92 -0.31
C ASN A 73 5.74 20.84 -1.70
N LEU A 74 4.48 20.38 -1.75
CA LEU A 74 3.26 21.22 -1.79
C LEU A 74 2.04 20.39 -2.25
N ALA A 75 0.96 20.49 -1.46
CA ALA A 75 -0.45 20.23 -1.80
C ALA A 75 -0.85 18.88 -2.43
N ARG A 76 -1.39 17.97 -1.60
CA ARG A 76 -2.58 17.14 -1.93
C ARG A 76 -3.19 16.52 -0.67
N GLY A 77 -4.23 17.19 -0.13
CA GLY A 77 -5.45 16.52 0.31
C GLY A 77 -5.45 15.63 1.55
N SER A 78 -4.65 15.89 2.58
CA SER A 78 -4.96 15.42 3.94
C SER A 78 -5.00 16.64 4.82
N THR A 79 -6.17 16.95 5.40
CA THR A 79 -6.34 18.11 6.30
C THR A 79 -5.15 18.18 7.25
N ILE A 80 -4.54 19.36 7.39
CA ILE A 80 -3.37 19.59 8.24
C ILE A 80 -3.59 18.95 9.63
N SER A 81 -4.82 19.03 10.14
CA SER A 81 -5.33 18.31 11.31
C SER A 81 -5.08 16.79 11.32
N ALA A 82 -5.37 16.06 10.24
CA ALA A 82 -5.15 14.61 10.18
C ALA A 82 -3.65 14.24 10.18
N ARG A 83 -2.79 15.13 9.66
CA ARG A 83 -1.33 14.97 9.75
C ARG A 83 -0.87 15.23 11.18
N ASP A 84 -1.36 16.28 11.82
CA ASP A 84 -0.99 16.66 13.18
C ASP A 84 -1.41 15.59 14.20
N VAL A 85 -2.62 15.03 14.05
CA VAL A 85 -3.11 13.91 14.87
C VAL A 85 -2.20 12.68 14.71
N ARG A 86 -1.77 12.36 13.48
CA ARG A 86 -0.86 11.22 13.24
C ARG A 86 0.52 11.45 13.86
N VAL A 87 1.06 12.67 13.76
CA VAL A 87 2.36 13.02 14.35
C VAL A 87 2.26 12.99 15.87
N TYR A 88 1.19 13.54 16.45
CA TYR A 88 0.93 13.51 17.89
C TYR A 88 0.87 12.09 18.45
N PHE A 89 0.11 11.20 17.82
CA PHE A 89 0.05 9.81 18.28
C PHE A 89 1.40 9.10 18.11
N ALA A 90 2.13 9.34 17.01
CA ALA A 90 3.46 8.75 16.81
C ALA A 90 4.44 9.17 17.92
N THR A 91 4.51 10.47 18.23
CA THR A 91 5.38 10.97 19.31
C THR A 91 4.93 10.52 20.69
N TYR A 92 3.63 10.39 20.93
CA TYR A 92 3.09 9.88 22.18
C TYR A 92 3.49 8.42 22.43
N PHE A 93 3.32 7.53 21.44
CA PHE A 93 3.69 6.12 21.56
C PHE A 93 5.21 5.88 21.63
N ASP A 94 6.03 6.83 21.16
CA ASP A 94 7.49 6.80 21.34
C ASP A 94 7.94 7.43 22.68
N SER A 95 7.05 8.14 23.38
CA SER A 95 7.35 8.73 24.69
C SER A 95 7.33 7.66 25.80
N PRO A 96 8.02 7.89 26.93
CA PRO A 96 8.03 6.96 28.06
C PRO A 96 6.64 6.66 28.63
N LYS A 97 5.66 7.56 28.41
CA LYS A 97 4.28 7.44 28.90
C LYS A 97 3.38 6.61 28.00
N GLY A 98 3.69 6.52 26.70
CA GLY A 98 2.87 5.83 25.70
C GLY A 98 3.52 4.57 25.13
N LYS A 99 4.78 4.30 25.49
CA LYS A 99 5.51 3.09 25.07
C LYS A 99 4.78 1.83 25.53
N LEU A 100 4.51 0.94 24.58
CA LEU A 100 3.92 -0.37 24.88
C LEU A 100 5.02 -1.39 25.14
N ASP A 101 4.86 -2.23 26.16
CA ASP A 101 5.90 -3.18 26.62
C ASP A 101 6.37 -4.14 25.53
N TRP A 102 5.48 -4.49 24.60
CA TRP A 102 5.76 -5.41 23.50
C TRP A 102 6.35 -4.73 22.25
N GLN A 103 6.45 -3.39 22.21
CA GLN A 103 6.83 -2.64 21.02
C GLN A 103 8.26 -2.93 20.53
N TYR A 104 9.14 -3.43 21.41
CA TYR A 104 10.52 -3.81 21.10
C TYR A 104 10.79 -5.31 21.23
N ASN A 105 9.75 -6.12 21.47
CA ASN A 105 9.89 -7.57 21.49
C ASN A 105 9.96 -8.08 20.04
N VAL A 106 11.17 -8.00 19.48
CA VAL A 106 11.49 -8.71 18.25
C VAL A 106 11.59 -10.18 18.63
N VAL A 107 10.65 -10.98 18.12
CA VAL A 107 10.75 -12.44 18.22
C VAL A 107 11.95 -12.85 17.36
N HIS A 108 12.98 -13.36 18.02
CA HIS A 108 14.19 -13.87 17.39
C HIS A 108 13.92 -15.15 16.60
#